data_AF-A0A969SMM3-F1
#
_entry.id   AF-A0A969SMM3-F1
#
_cell.length_a   1.000
_cell.length_b   1.000
_cell.length_c   1.000
_cell.angle_alpha   90.00
_cell.angle_beta   90.00
_cell.angle_gamma   90.00
#
_symmetry.space_group_name_H-M   'P 1'
#
loop_
_entity.id
_entity.type
_entity.pdbx_description
1 polymer ?
#
loop_
_entity_poly.entity_id
_entity_poly.type
_entity_poly.pdbx_seq_one_letter_code
_entity_poly.pdbx_strand_id
1 'polypeptide(L)'
;MFNLLKSCLKSSLITLMLVTLFLGISVTGWTSSSIAALPAGNAITDGKALLRYALPIENEPVRKLQKSLEDIATQLRANRRWGAIKNDLKTASRVLSKPESLLTSVPEEKQEQAKVWINELQTGVEKLQEVAQNKDKEQTWIERAKLLDLVGQLEESMVVGFPYEVPAEYSNLPQLKGRATVSVKTTQGDLEVVVDGYSAPVTAGNFVDLVKRGFYDGLEFLRAEDFYVLQVGDPPGKDVGFIDPKTGQYRAIPLEVLVEGDKQPTYGITLEEAGLYTEMPVLPFSSYGALAMARPETEVNGASSQFFFFLFEAELTPAGRNLLDGRYSVFGYVTKGKEVLEKIKQGDKIESAKVIQGIENLVEPQNA
;
A
#
# COMPACT_ATOMS: atom_id res chain seq x y z
N MET A 1 -82.15 -1.80 -19.37
CA MET A 1 -81.28 -2.67 -18.52
C MET A 1 -79.84 -2.81 -19.03
N PHE A 2 -79.57 -2.67 -20.34
CA PHE A 2 -78.23 -2.86 -20.93
C PHE A 2 -77.19 -1.72 -20.71
N ASN A 3 -77.63 -0.48 -20.47
CA ASN A 3 -76.71 0.66 -20.31
C ASN A 3 -76.16 0.86 -18.89
N LEU A 4 -76.84 0.34 -17.85
CA LEU A 4 -76.33 0.38 -16.47
C LEU A 4 -75.21 -0.65 -16.22
N LEU A 5 -75.30 -1.84 -16.83
CA LEU A 5 -74.25 -2.87 -16.71
C LEU A 5 -72.93 -2.44 -17.35
N LYS A 6 -72.98 -1.71 -18.49
CA LYS A 6 -71.77 -1.21 -19.18
C LYS A 6 -71.02 -0.13 -18.38
N SER A 7 -71.73 0.68 -17.61
CA SER A 7 -71.12 1.73 -16.78
C SER A 7 -70.43 1.13 -15.54
N CYS A 8 -71.10 0.20 -14.85
CA CYS A 8 -70.49 -0.52 -13.72
C CYS A 8 -69.26 -1.35 -14.12
N LEU A 9 -69.27 -2.00 -15.29
CA LEU A 9 -68.11 -2.77 -15.75
C LEU A 9 -66.89 -1.87 -16.07
N LYS A 10 -67.11 -0.69 -16.68
CA LYS A 10 -66.03 0.25 -16.99
C LYS A 10 -65.41 0.87 -15.73
N SER A 11 -66.24 1.27 -14.76
CA SER A 11 -65.74 1.80 -13.48
C SER A 11 -65.06 0.73 -12.64
N SER A 12 -65.51 -0.53 -12.69
CA SER A 12 -64.84 -1.64 -11.99
C SER A 12 -63.48 -1.99 -12.61
N LEU A 13 -63.36 -1.98 -13.95
CA LEU A 13 -62.09 -2.23 -14.63
C LEU A 13 -61.06 -1.13 -14.38
N ILE A 14 -61.48 0.14 -14.37
CA ILE A 14 -60.59 1.28 -14.11
C ILE A 14 -60.11 1.28 -12.65
N THR A 15 -61.01 0.94 -11.70
CA THR A 15 -60.63 0.81 -10.28
C THR A 15 -59.68 -0.37 -10.05
N LEU A 16 -59.89 -1.51 -10.72
CA LEU A 16 -59.00 -2.67 -10.62
C LEU A 16 -57.62 -2.40 -11.24
N MET A 17 -57.56 -1.63 -12.34
CA MET A 17 -56.32 -1.23 -13.00
C MET A 17 -55.55 -0.15 -12.22
N LEU A 18 -56.23 0.73 -11.49
CA LEU A 18 -55.58 1.69 -10.57
C LEU A 18 -55.05 1.01 -9.31
N VAL A 19 -55.74 -0.02 -8.80
CA VAL A 19 -55.28 -0.79 -7.63
C VAL A 19 -54.05 -1.65 -7.97
N THR A 20 -53.96 -2.22 -9.18
CA THR A 20 -52.73 -2.92 -9.61
C THR A 20 -51.57 -1.98 -9.91
N LEU A 21 -51.83 -0.74 -10.36
CA LEU A 21 -50.79 0.29 -10.51
C LEU A 21 -50.27 0.80 -9.15
N PHE A 22 -51.13 0.86 -8.12
CA PHE A 22 -50.74 1.28 -6.77
C PHE A 22 -50.06 0.17 -5.94
N LEU A 23 -50.38 -1.10 -6.19
CA LEU A 23 -49.74 -2.25 -5.53
C LEU A 23 -48.44 -2.70 -6.23
N GLY A 24 -48.17 -2.23 -7.45
CA GLY A 24 -46.94 -2.55 -8.20
C GLY A 24 -45.73 -1.66 -7.88
N ILE A 25 -45.88 -0.62 -7.05
CA ILE A 25 -44.82 0.37 -6.78
C ILE A 25 -44.17 0.19 -5.40
N SER A 26 -44.71 -0.67 -4.54
CA SER A 26 -44.17 -0.90 -3.18
C SER A 26 -43.22 -2.10 -3.04
N VAL A 27 -42.74 -2.65 -4.16
CA VAL A 27 -41.63 -3.62 -4.18
C VAL A 27 -40.41 -3.03 -4.92
N THR A 28 -40.10 -1.76 -4.71
CA THR A 28 -38.70 -1.34 -4.74
C THR A 28 -38.11 -1.82 -3.42
N GLY A 29 -37.60 -3.05 -3.44
CA GLY A 29 -36.79 -3.59 -2.36
C GLY A 29 -35.78 -2.55 -1.94
N TRP A 30 -35.63 -2.39 -0.62
CA TRP A 30 -34.66 -1.54 0.02
C TRP A 30 -33.34 -1.57 -0.73
N THR A 31 -33.07 -0.53 -1.53
CA THR A 31 -31.70 -0.23 -1.90
C THR A 31 -31.03 0.10 -0.58
N SER A 32 -30.00 -0.67 -0.22
CA SER A 32 -29.11 -0.35 0.90
C SER A 32 -28.83 1.14 0.79
N SER A 33 -29.24 1.94 1.78
CA SER A 33 -28.84 3.35 1.81
C SER A 33 -27.33 3.35 1.69
N SER A 34 -26.80 3.88 0.59
CA SER A 34 -25.37 4.05 0.43
C SER A 34 -24.91 4.99 1.53
N ILE A 35 -24.33 4.44 2.59
CA ILE A 35 -23.74 5.25 3.65
C ILE A 35 -22.46 5.82 3.05
N ALA A 36 -22.56 7.03 2.50
CA ALA A 36 -21.41 7.85 2.20
C ALA A 36 -20.87 8.39 3.52
N ALA A 37 -20.07 7.58 4.22
CA ALA A 37 -19.27 8.03 5.35
C ALA A 37 -17.89 8.42 4.83
N LEU A 38 -17.41 9.60 5.24
CA LEU A 38 -16.00 9.92 5.11
C LEU A 38 -15.22 8.88 5.93
N PRO A 39 -14.10 8.34 5.41
CA PRO A 39 -13.24 7.47 6.21
C PRO A 39 -12.84 8.20 7.50
N ALA A 40 -12.94 7.50 8.62
CA ALA A 40 -12.66 8.09 9.93
C ALA A 40 -11.15 8.28 10.09
N GLY A 41 -10.71 9.54 10.18
CA GLY A 41 -9.31 9.90 10.46
C GLY A 41 -8.55 10.37 9.22
N ASN A 42 -7.28 10.75 9.42
CA ASN A 42 -6.39 11.16 8.34
C ASN A 42 -5.73 9.92 7.73
N ALA A 43 -5.54 9.92 6.40
CA ALA A 43 -4.78 8.88 5.73
C ALA A 43 -3.33 8.80 6.27
N ILE A 44 -2.79 7.58 6.34
CA ILE A 44 -1.38 7.36 6.68
C ILE A 44 -0.55 7.73 5.47
N THR A 45 0.31 8.75 5.58
CA THR A 45 1.11 9.27 4.46
C THR A 45 2.59 8.91 4.54
N ASP A 46 3.02 8.27 5.63
CA ASP A 46 4.40 7.80 5.77
C ASP A 46 4.54 6.40 5.18
N GLY A 47 5.22 6.28 4.03
CA GLY A 47 5.56 4.99 3.42
C GLY A 47 6.15 3.95 4.39
N LYS A 48 6.97 4.34 5.38
CA LYS A 48 7.47 3.38 6.39
C LYS A 48 6.33 2.84 7.28
N ALA A 49 5.38 3.68 7.65
CA ALA A 49 4.20 3.27 8.40
C ALA A 49 3.29 2.36 7.57
N LEU A 50 3.04 2.71 6.30
CA LEU A 50 2.28 1.87 5.36
C LEU A 50 2.92 0.48 5.23
N LEU A 51 4.24 0.40 5.09
CA LEU A 51 4.96 -0.88 5.08
C LEU A 51 4.80 -1.65 6.39
N ARG A 52 4.86 -1.01 7.55
CA ARG A 52 4.58 -1.71 8.83
C ARG A 52 3.16 -2.30 8.84
N TYR A 53 2.15 -1.51 8.50
CA TYR A 53 0.77 -1.97 8.46
C TYR A 53 0.52 -3.07 7.41
N ALA A 54 1.26 -3.07 6.30
CA ALA A 54 1.17 -4.08 5.26
C ALA A 54 1.75 -5.45 5.63
N LEU A 55 2.49 -5.56 6.75
CA LEU A 55 3.03 -6.85 7.18
C LEU A 55 1.90 -7.83 7.52
N PRO A 56 1.96 -9.09 7.02
CA PRO A 56 0.97 -10.13 7.27
C PRO A 56 1.16 -10.73 8.66
N ILE A 57 0.95 -9.93 9.71
CA ILE A 57 1.14 -10.34 11.11
C ILE A 57 -0.13 -10.12 11.93
N GLU A 58 -0.36 -11.02 12.87
CA GLU A 58 -1.44 -10.93 13.85
C GLU A 58 -0.82 -10.81 15.25
N ASN A 59 -0.55 -9.57 15.67
CA ASN A 59 -0.05 -9.28 17.02
C ASN A 59 -0.57 -7.92 17.51
N GLU A 60 -1.75 -7.93 18.14
CA GLU A 60 -2.41 -6.74 18.69
C GLU A 60 -1.53 -5.91 19.65
N PRO A 61 -0.79 -6.51 20.61
CA PRO A 61 0.16 -5.78 21.45
C PRO A 61 1.18 -4.96 20.65
N VAL A 62 1.79 -5.54 19.62
CA VAL A 62 2.80 -4.86 18.80
C VAL A 62 2.17 -3.75 17.96
N ARG A 63 0.99 -3.99 17.36
CA ARG A 63 0.22 -2.94 16.65
C ARG A 63 -0.14 -1.77 17.55
N LYS A 64 -0.46 -2.04 18.82
CA LYS A 64 -0.72 -1.01 19.82
C LYS A 64 0.54 -0.21 20.16
N LEU A 65 1.69 -0.86 20.27
CA LEU A 65 2.98 -0.18 20.45
C LEU A 65 3.27 0.73 19.26
N GLN A 66 3.22 0.20 18.03
CA GLN A 66 3.42 0.96 16.80
C GLN A 66 2.53 2.21 16.77
N LYS A 67 1.21 2.02 16.90
CA LYS A 67 0.23 3.11 16.85
C LYS A 67 0.52 4.20 17.89
N SER A 68 0.83 3.81 19.13
CA SER A 68 1.16 4.79 20.17
C SER A 68 2.39 5.63 19.82
N LEU A 69 3.40 5.04 19.19
CA LEU A 69 4.59 5.78 18.76
C LEU A 69 4.31 6.65 17.52
N GLU A 70 3.48 6.19 16.58
CA GLU A 70 3.08 6.96 15.39
C GLU A 70 2.23 8.18 15.72
N ASP A 71 1.29 8.04 16.66
CA ASP A 71 0.38 9.11 17.11
C ASP A 71 1.15 10.33 17.63
N ILE A 72 2.35 10.14 18.19
CA ILE A 72 3.24 11.22 18.65
C ILE A 72 3.50 12.24 17.53
N ALA A 73 3.68 11.81 16.29
CA ALA A 73 3.90 12.72 15.17
C ALA A 73 2.68 13.62 14.92
N THR A 74 1.47 13.07 15.05
CA THR A 74 0.21 13.83 14.97
C THR A 74 0.11 14.83 16.13
N GLN A 75 0.43 14.41 17.36
CA GLN A 75 0.40 15.29 18.53
C GLN A 75 1.42 16.44 18.44
N LEU A 76 2.60 16.19 17.89
CA LEU A 76 3.64 17.21 17.65
C LEU A 76 3.18 18.26 16.63
N ARG A 77 2.47 17.84 15.56
CA ARG A 77 1.90 18.74 14.55
C ARG A 77 0.69 19.51 15.07
N ALA A 78 -0.14 18.89 15.92
CA ALA A 78 -1.36 19.47 16.48
C ALA A 78 -1.11 20.46 17.64
N ASN A 79 -0.18 21.42 17.45
CA ASN A 79 0.26 22.38 18.46
C ASN A 79 0.98 21.74 19.66
N ARG A 80 1.83 20.73 19.41
CA ARG A 80 2.71 20.11 20.42
C ARG A 80 1.95 19.69 21.69
N ARG A 81 0.95 18.81 21.55
CA ARG A 81 0.13 18.31 22.66
C ARG A 81 0.93 17.38 23.57
N TRP A 82 1.85 17.93 24.36
CA TRP A 82 2.76 17.19 25.23
C TRP A 82 2.06 16.26 26.24
N GLY A 83 0.86 16.65 26.71
CA GLY A 83 0.04 15.78 27.56
C GLY A 83 -0.45 14.51 26.84
N ALA A 84 -0.80 14.62 25.56
CA ALA A 84 -1.16 13.48 24.73
C ALA A 84 0.07 12.60 24.43
N ILE A 85 1.19 13.22 24.05
CA ILE A 85 2.48 12.52 23.85
C ILE A 85 2.87 11.72 25.10
N LYS A 86 2.71 12.29 26.30
CA LYS A 86 2.95 11.58 27.55
C LYS A 86 2.05 10.34 27.72
N ASN A 87 0.78 10.42 27.31
CA ASN A 87 -0.14 9.28 27.37
C ASN A 87 0.21 8.20 26.34
N ASP A 88 0.63 8.62 25.15
CA ASP A 88 1.11 7.72 24.08
C ASP A 88 2.35 6.95 24.56
N LEU A 89 3.35 7.65 25.11
CA LEU A 89 4.56 7.03 25.67
C LEU A 89 4.29 6.16 26.89
N LYS A 90 3.30 6.50 27.72
CA LYS A 90 2.84 5.63 28.82
C LYS A 90 2.20 4.34 28.29
N THR A 91 1.50 4.43 27.16
CA THR A 91 0.92 3.26 26.49
C THR A 91 2.02 2.37 25.93
N ALA A 92 3.00 2.94 25.21
CA ALA A 92 4.16 2.23 24.71
C ALA A 92 4.91 1.49 25.84
N SER A 93 5.25 2.21 26.92
CA SER A 93 5.93 1.65 28.10
C SER A 93 5.14 0.51 28.75
N ARG A 94 3.81 0.63 28.88
CA ARG A 94 2.96 -0.43 29.43
C ARG A 94 2.90 -1.67 28.55
N VAL A 95 2.91 -1.50 27.22
CA VAL A 95 2.96 -2.63 26.30
C VAL A 95 4.32 -3.33 26.42
N LEU A 96 5.40 -2.56 26.40
CA LEU A 96 6.77 -3.07 26.51
C LEU A 96 7.06 -3.74 27.87
N SER A 97 6.34 -3.39 28.94
CA SER A 97 6.47 -4.06 30.24
C SER A 97 5.93 -5.50 30.27
N LYS A 98 5.40 -5.99 29.14
CA LYS A 98 4.87 -7.36 28.96
C LYS A 98 5.50 -8.02 27.73
N PRO A 99 6.84 -8.23 27.74
CA PRO A 99 7.58 -8.72 26.58
C PRO A 99 7.05 -10.07 26.06
N GLU A 100 6.51 -10.91 26.94
CA GLU A 100 5.91 -12.20 26.58
C GLU A 100 4.76 -12.04 25.57
N SER A 101 3.98 -10.97 25.67
CA SER A 101 2.86 -10.69 24.75
C SER A 101 3.32 -10.22 23.37
N LEU A 102 4.51 -9.63 23.29
CA LEU A 102 5.11 -9.20 22.03
C LEU A 102 5.76 -10.38 21.29
N LEU A 103 6.24 -11.38 22.04
CA LEU A 103 6.95 -12.53 21.48
C LEU A 103 6.01 -13.65 20.97
N THR A 104 4.70 -13.58 21.22
CA THR A 104 3.76 -14.68 20.90
C THR A 104 3.74 -15.05 19.43
N SER A 105 3.99 -14.09 18.53
CA SER A 105 3.96 -14.29 17.08
C SER A 105 5.37 -14.38 16.49
N VAL A 106 6.42 -14.38 17.31
CA VAL A 106 7.82 -14.46 16.86
C VAL A 106 8.26 -15.94 16.84
N PRO A 107 8.74 -16.46 15.70
CA PRO A 107 9.32 -17.81 15.60
C PRO A 107 10.44 -18.05 16.61
N GLU A 108 10.53 -19.26 17.16
CA GLU A 108 11.47 -19.62 18.24
C GLU A 108 12.92 -19.24 17.89
N GLU A 109 13.34 -19.46 16.65
CA GLU A 109 14.68 -19.16 16.16
C GLU A 109 15.01 -17.66 16.09
N LYS A 110 13.98 -16.80 16.10
CA LYS A 110 14.11 -15.33 16.08
C LYS A 110 13.87 -14.69 17.46
N GLN A 111 13.39 -15.44 18.45
CA GLN A 111 12.98 -14.88 19.75
C GLN A 111 14.13 -14.21 20.52
N GLU A 112 15.35 -14.75 20.46
CA GLU A 112 16.49 -14.14 21.16
C GLU A 112 16.81 -12.75 20.61
N GLN A 113 16.80 -12.59 19.28
CA GLN A 113 16.99 -11.28 18.66
C GLN A 113 15.81 -10.33 18.95
N ALA A 114 14.58 -10.84 18.93
CA ALA A 114 13.40 -10.05 19.27
C ALA A 114 13.44 -9.53 20.72
N LYS A 115 13.95 -10.32 21.67
CA LYS A 115 14.17 -9.86 23.06
C LYS A 115 15.17 -8.71 23.14
N VAL A 116 16.23 -8.74 22.33
CA VAL A 116 17.20 -7.63 22.24
C VAL A 116 16.49 -6.36 21.77
N TRP A 117 15.73 -6.41 20.68
CA TRP A 117 14.99 -5.25 20.20
C TRP A 117 13.93 -4.75 21.18
N ILE A 118 13.23 -5.64 21.89
CA ILE A 118 12.27 -5.24 22.92
C ILE A 118 12.95 -4.48 24.06
N ASN A 119 14.13 -4.93 24.50
CA ASN A 119 14.90 -4.22 25.54
C ASN A 119 15.43 -2.86 25.04
N GLU A 120 15.86 -2.78 23.77
CA GLU A 120 16.24 -1.51 23.14
C GLU A 120 15.04 -0.55 23.02
N LEU A 121 13.86 -1.07 22.67
CA LEU A 121 12.61 -0.32 22.63
C LEU A 121 12.22 0.19 24.03
N GLN A 122 12.35 -0.62 25.07
CA GLN A 122 12.12 -0.20 26.46
C GLN A 122 13.02 0.99 26.83
N THR A 123 14.33 0.82 26.67
CA THR A 123 15.33 1.84 26.98
C THR A 123 15.10 3.12 26.16
N GLY A 124 14.80 2.97 24.87
CA GLY A 124 14.58 4.12 23.99
C GLY A 124 13.26 4.83 24.27
N VAL A 125 12.20 4.14 24.71
CA VAL A 125 10.95 4.77 25.17
C VAL A 125 11.17 5.55 26.46
N GLU A 126 11.97 5.05 27.41
CA GLU A 126 12.34 5.78 28.62
C GLU A 126 13.09 7.08 28.27
N LYS A 127 14.09 7.00 27.40
CA LYS A 127 14.80 8.17 26.89
C LYS A 127 13.85 9.16 26.19
N LEU A 128 12.93 8.67 25.35
CA LEU A 128 11.96 9.52 24.67
C LEU A 128 10.99 10.20 25.64
N GLN A 129 10.66 9.55 26.77
CA GLN A 129 9.89 10.17 27.84
C GLN A 129 10.63 11.36 28.47
N GLU A 130 11.94 11.25 28.72
CA GLU A 130 12.75 12.36 29.24
C GLU A 130 12.81 13.53 28.24
N VAL A 131 13.07 13.23 26.96
CA VAL A 131 13.09 14.23 25.89
C VAL A 131 11.74 14.95 25.77
N ALA A 132 10.63 14.20 25.81
CA ALA A 132 9.29 14.77 25.75
C ALA A 132 8.93 15.59 27.01
N GLN A 133 9.43 15.22 28.19
CA GLN A 133 9.28 16.01 29.41
C GLN A 133 9.97 17.38 29.29
N ASN A 134 11.14 17.41 28.65
CA ASN A 134 11.87 18.63 28.33
C ASN A 134 11.26 19.43 27.17
N LYS A 135 10.19 18.92 26.54
CA LYS A 135 9.48 19.54 25.41
C LYS A 135 10.37 19.83 24.20
N ASP A 136 11.41 19.02 24.00
CA ASP A 136 12.28 19.11 22.83
C ASP A 136 11.57 18.47 21.62
N LYS A 137 11.00 19.31 20.75
CA LYS A 137 10.24 18.88 19.58
C LYS A 137 11.10 18.08 18.60
N GLU A 138 12.28 18.58 18.30
CA GLU A 138 13.14 18.02 17.26
C GLU A 138 13.68 16.67 17.70
N GLN A 139 14.21 16.59 18.92
CA GLN A 139 14.71 15.34 19.45
C GLN A 139 13.58 14.33 19.67
N THR A 140 12.39 14.74 20.11
CA THR A 140 11.21 13.85 20.19
C THR A 140 10.89 13.25 18.82
N TRP A 141 10.98 14.07 17.76
CA TRP A 141 10.72 13.61 16.40
C TRP A 141 11.72 12.56 15.93
N ILE A 142 13.01 12.81 16.17
CA ILE A 142 14.12 11.94 15.77
C ILE A 142 14.07 10.62 16.53
N GLU A 143 13.97 10.65 17.86
CA GLU A 143 14.00 9.43 18.69
C GLU A 143 12.75 8.56 18.45
N ARG A 144 11.58 9.16 18.26
CA ARG A 144 10.36 8.44 17.83
C ARG A 144 10.59 7.68 16.52
N ALA A 145 11.21 8.31 15.53
CA ALA A 145 11.47 7.67 14.24
C ALA A 145 12.39 6.44 14.39
N LYS A 146 13.45 6.54 15.22
CA LYS A 146 14.34 5.42 15.53
C LYS A 146 13.61 4.25 16.18
N LEU A 147 12.73 4.53 17.14
CA LEU A 147 11.91 3.50 17.79
C LEU A 147 10.97 2.82 16.80
N LEU A 148 10.39 3.57 15.87
CA LEU A 148 9.52 3.00 14.83
C LEU A 148 10.27 2.14 13.81
N ASP A 149 11.55 2.43 13.54
CA ASP A 149 12.41 1.56 12.76
C ASP A 149 12.67 0.22 13.49
N LEU A 150 12.90 0.25 14.82
CA LEU A 150 13.02 -0.96 15.65
C LEU A 150 11.71 -1.75 15.74
N VAL A 151 10.56 -1.08 15.86
CA VAL A 151 9.24 -1.73 15.79
C VAL A 151 9.08 -2.47 14.46
N GLY A 152 9.46 -1.84 13.34
CA GLY A 152 9.42 -2.50 12.04
C GLY A 152 10.27 -3.78 11.99
N GLN A 153 11.48 -3.77 12.55
CA GLN A 153 12.32 -4.98 12.64
C GLN A 153 11.67 -6.08 13.47
N LEU A 154 11.08 -5.70 14.61
CA LEU A 154 10.35 -6.63 15.47
C LEU A 154 9.14 -7.24 14.74
N GLU A 155 8.36 -6.42 14.02
CA GLU A 155 7.22 -6.87 13.23
C GLU A 155 7.62 -7.78 12.07
N GLU A 156 8.67 -7.43 11.32
CA GLU A 156 9.20 -8.27 10.24
C GLU A 156 9.68 -9.64 10.75
N SER A 157 10.18 -9.69 11.98
CA SER A 157 10.58 -10.95 12.60
C SER A 157 9.41 -11.91 12.89
N MET A 158 8.18 -11.38 13.01
CA MET A 158 6.97 -12.17 13.25
C MET A 158 6.42 -12.85 12.00
N VAL A 159 6.85 -12.43 10.81
CA VAL A 159 6.37 -13.05 9.57
C VAL A 159 6.93 -14.47 9.46
N VAL A 160 6.02 -15.44 9.37
CA VAL A 160 6.33 -16.87 9.26
C VAL A 160 6.14 -17.32 7.82
N GLY A 161 7.23 -17.25 7.04
CA GLY A 161 7.20 -17.60 5.62
C GLY A 161 6.31 -16.66 4.80
N PHE A 162 6.00 -17.08 3.56
CA PHE A 162 5.15 -16.31 2.68
C PHE A 162 3.67 -16.72 2.87
N PRO A 163 2.71 -15.79 2.99
CA PRO A 163 1.39 -16.07 3.56
C PRO A 163 0.41 -16.83 2.64
N TYR A 164 0.67 -16.92 1.34
CA TYR A 164 -0.21 -17.57 0.37
C TYR A 164 0.53 -18.08 -0.87
N GLU A 165 -0.07 -18.99 -1.61
CA GLU A 165 0.47 -19.41 -2.90
C GLU A 165 0.05 -18.43 -4.01
N VAL A 166 1.01 -18.03 -4.84
CA VAL A 166 0.71 -17.21 -6.04
C VAL A 166 0.08 -18.14 -7.08
N PRO A 167 -0.98 -17.71 -7.80
CA PRO A 167 -1.64 -18.56 -8.79
C PRO A 167 -0.65 -19.19 -9.79
N ALA A 168 -0.86 -20.46 -10.12
CA ALA A 168 0.06 -21.24 -10.94
C ALA A 168 0.24 -20.67 -12.36
N GLU A 169 -0.74 -19.91 -12.86
CA GLU A 169 -0.64 -19.18 -14.14
C GLU A 169 0.48 -18.12 -14.16
N TYR A 170 0.93 -17.63 -12.99
CA TYR A 170 2.04 -16.68 -12.86
C TYR A 170 3.35 -17.34 -12.38
N SER A 171 3.43 -18.67 -12.39
CA SER A 171 4.64 -19.42 -12.00
C SER A 171 5.83 -19.22 -12.95
N ASN A 172 5.56 -18.74 -14.16
CA ASN A 172 6.55 -18.37 -15.18
C ASN A 172 7.05 -16.91 -15.04
N LEU A 173 6.57 -16.16 -14.04
CA LEU A 173 7.00 -14.79 -13.77
C LEU A 173 7.90 -14.74 -12.52
N PRO A 174 8.85 -13.79 -12.42
CA PRO A 174 9.59 -13.58 -11.19
C PRO A 174 8.64 -13.17 -10.05
N GLN A 175 8.87 -13.71 -8.85
CA GLN A 175 8.04 -13.44 -7.67
C GLN A 175 8.92 -12.98 -6.51
N LEU A 176 8.50 -11.95 -5.78
CA LEU A 176 9.16 -11.54 -4.53
C LEU A 176 8.40 -12.14 -3.34
N LYS A 177 8.98 -13.15 -2.69
CA LYS A 177 8.40 -13.84 -1.53
C LYS A 177 8.83 -13.21 -0.21
N GLY A 178 8.67 -11.89 -0.11
CA GLY A 178 9.10 -11.09 1.02
C GLY A 178 9.25 -9.63 0.64
N ARG A 179 10.24 -8.95 1.20
CA ARG A 179 10.60 -7.56 0.85
C ARG A 179 11.98 -7.49 0.24
N ALA A 180 12.21 -6.41 -0.52
CA ALA A 180 13.53 -6.02 -0.94
C ALA A 180 13.70 -4.51 -0.77
N THR A 181 14.91 -4.09 -0.41
CA THR A 181 15.31 -2.68 -0.40
C THR A 181 16.19 -2.40 -1.60
N VAL A 182 15.85 -1.38 -2.38
CA VAL A 182 16.60 -0.96 -3.56
C VAL A 182 17.14 0.45 -3.35
N SER A 183 18.45 0.61 -3.53
CA SER A 183 19.09 1.92 -3.64
C SER A 183 19.00 2.37 -5.10
N VAL A 184 18.42 3.55 -5.32
CA VAL A 184 18.25 4.14 -6.65
C VAL A 184 19.05 5.43 -6.69
N LYS A 185 20.13 5.44 -7.46
CA LYS A 185 20.93 6.64 -7.72
C LYS A 185 20.32 7.39 -8.90
N THR A 186 20.01 8.66 -8.71
CA THR A 186 19.50 9.53 -9.78
C THR A 186 20.42 10.73 -9.98
N THR A 187 20.25 11.42 -11.10
CA THR A 187 20.95 12.68 -11.39
C THR A 187 20.66 13.79 -10.36
N GLN A 188 19.59 13.67 -9.56
CA GLN A 188 19.19 14.65 -8.55
C GLN A 188 19.48 14.22 -7.11
N GLY A 189 20.03 13.02 -6.92
CA GLY A 189 20.36 12.44 -5.61
C GLY A 189 19.96 10.99 -5.45
N ASP A 190 20.27 10.42 -4.29
CA ASP A 190 20.02 9.02 -3.97
C ASP A 190 18.67 8.84 -3.26
N LEU A 191 17.96 7.78 -3.64
CA LEU A 191 16.72 7.31 -3.04
C LEU A 191 16.92 5.90 -2.47
N GLU A 192 16.19 5.58 -1.41
CA GLU A 192 15.96 4.18 -1.02
C GLU A 192 14.46 3.88 -1.11
N VAL A 193 14.13 2.79 -1.79
CA VAL A 193 12.77 2.27 -1.91
C VAL A 193 12.69 0.89 -1.28
N VAL A 194 11.59 0.61 -0.60
CA VAL A 194 11.26 -0.74 -0.14
C VAL A 194 10.08 -1.22 -0.96
N VAL A 195 10.23 -2.39 -1.56
CA VAL A 195 9.18 -3.06 -2.34
C VAL A 195 8.62 -4.24 -1.54
N ASP A 196 7.30 -4.39 -1.57
CA ASP A 196 6.53 -5.29 -0.73
C ASP A 196 5.90 -6.43 -1.54
N GLY A 197 6.58 -7.57 -1.55
CA GLY A 197 6.10 -8.78 -2.20
C GLY A 197 5.02 -9.50 -1.39
N TYR A 198 4.82 -9.18 -0.10
CA TYR A 198 3.70 -9.73 0.67
C TYR A 198 2.34 -9.30 0.11
N SER A 199 2.24 -8.06 -0.40
CA SER A 199 1.01 -7.54 -1.00
C SER A 199 1.01 -7.60 -2.53
N ALA A 200 2.18 -7.48 -3.16
CA ALA A 200 2.32 -7.43 -4.63
C ALA A 200 3.49 -8.33 -5.12
N PRO A 201 3.40 -9.66 -4.98
CA PRO A 201 4.51 -10.57 -5.23
C PRO A 201 4.99 -10.59 -6.68
N VAL A 202 4.09 -10.51 -7.66
CA VAL A 202 4.46 -10.62 -9.08
C VAL A 202 5.08 -9.31 -9.59
N THR A 203 4.51 -8.18 -9.18
CA THR A 203 4.93 -6.82 -9.52
C THR A 203 6.26 -6.48 -8.86
N ALA A 204 6.37 -6.71 -7.55
CA ALA A 204 7.62 -6.51 -6.84
C ALA A 204 8.70 -7.49 -7.33
N GLY A 205 8.34 -8.75 -7.61
CA GLY A 205 9.23 -9.75 -8.20
C GLY A 205 9.80 -9.31 -9.54
N ASN A 206 8.93 -8.87 -10.45
CA ASN A 206 9.34 -8.33 -11.75
C ASN A 206 10.25 -7.11 -11.60
N PHE A 207 9.90 -6.15 -10.74
CA PHE A 207 10.74 -4.97 -10.50
C PHE A 207 12.14 -5.37 -10.00
N VAL A 208 12.23 -6.26 -9.00
CA VAL A 208 13.50 -6.70 -8.42
C VAL A 208 14.34 -7.50 -9.42
N ASP A 209 13.73 -8.36 -10.25
CA ASP A 209 14.43 -9.06 -11.34
C ASP A 209 15.02 -8.07 -12.36
N LEU A 210 14.27 -7.03 -12.74
CA LEU A 210 14.76 -6.00 -13.66
C LEU A 210 15.88 -5.15 -13.05
N VAL A 211 15.80 -4.81 -11.76
CA VAL A 211 16.91 -4.17 -11.04
C VAL A 211 18.14 -5.09 -11.01
N LYS A 212 17.97 -6.38 -10.70
CA LYS A 212 19.06 -7.38 -10.69
C LYS A 212 19.78 -7.48 -12.05
N ARG A 213 19.04 -7.29 -13.15
CA ARG A 213 19.56 -7.29 -14.52
C ARG A 213 20.19 -5.96 -14.96
N GLY A 214 20.14 -4.91 -14.13
CA GLY A 214 20.59 -3.57 -14.49
C GLY A 214 19.70 -2.90 -15.55
N PHE A 215 18.45 -3.36 -15.72
CA PHE A 215 17.56 -2.87 -16.77
C PHE A 215 17.26 -1.37 -16.66
N TYR A 216 17.15 -0.86 -15.43
CA TYR A 216 16.83 0.54 -15.17
C TYR A 216 18.03 1.49 -15.29
N ASP A 217 19.25 0.96 -15.42
CA ASP A 217 20.46 1.78 -15.41
C ASP A 217 20.54 2.65 -16.68
N GLY A 218 20.64 3.96 -16.48
CA GLY A 218 20.69 4.96 -17.54
C GLY A 218 19.34 5.37 -18.11
N LEU A 219 18.22 4.78 -17.67
CA LEU A 219 16.89 5.12 -18.17
C LEU A 219 16.44 6.50 -17.68
N GLU A 220 15.77 7.23 -18.59
CA GLU A 220 15.28 8.59 -18.36
C GLU A 220 13.87 8.59 -17.75
N PHE A 221 13.61 9.57 -16.88
CA PHE A 221 12.26 9.94 -16.50
C PHE A 221 11.56 10.56 -17.71
N LEU A 222 10.63 9.80 -18.30
CA LEU A 222 9.92 10.17 -19.53
C LEU A 222 8.86 11.24 -19.31
N ARG A 223 8.15 11.11 -18.18
CA ARG A 223 7.06 11.99 -17.78
C ARG A 223 7.37 12.47 -16.38
N ALA A 224 7.56 13.77 -16.25
CA ALA A 224 7.62 14.46 -14.98
C ALA A 224 6.54 15.54 -15.04
N GLU A 225 5.32 15.15 -14.69
CA GLU A 225 4.24 16.12 -14.55
C GLU A 225 4.33 16.74 -13.17
N ASP A 226 4.46 18.06 -13.15
CA ASP A 226 4.55 18.84 -11.92
C ASP A 226 3.44 18.40 -10.96
N PHE A 227 3.84 17.91 -9.79
CA PHE A 227 2.97 17.46 -8.69
C PHE A 227 2.13 16.19 -8.93
N TYR A 228 2.27 15.47 -10.06
CA TYR A 228 1.43 14.30 -10.33
C TYR A 228 2.20 12.98 -10.27
N VAL A 229 3.06 12.72 -11.27
CA VAL A 229 3.79 11.45 -11.41
C VAL A 229 5.18 11.67 -12.02
N LEU A 230 6.13 10.83 -11.58
CA LEU A 230 7.45 10.67 -12.22
C LEU A 230 7.54 9.25 -12.80
N GLN A 231 7.38 9.11 -14.12
CA GLN A 231 7.37 7.82 -14.81
C GLN A 231 8.71 7.52 -15.49
N VAL A 232 9.18 6.28 -15.35
CA VAL A 232 10.46 5.76 -15.84
C VAL A 232 10.33 4.27 -16.20
N GLY A 233 11.37 3.67 -16.77
CA GLY A 233 11.41 2.23 -17.05
C GLY A 233 11.04 1.85 -18.49
N ASP A 234 10.97 2.81 -19.39
CA ASP A 234 10.79 2.56 -20.82
C ASP A 234 12.16 2.34 -21.47
N PRO A 235 12.37 1.22 -22.20
CA PRO A 235 13.66 0.95 -22.83
C PRO A 235 13.92 1.91 -24.00
N PRO A 236 15.20 2.21 -24.31
CA PRO A 236 15.52 2.96 -25.52
C PRO A 236 15.20 2.14 -26.77
N GLY A 237 14.67 2.79 -27.81
CA GLY A 237 14.45 2.19 -29.12
C GLY A 237 12.97 1.98 -29.43
N LYS A 238 12.66 0.85 -30.10
CA LYS A 238 11.30 0.53 -30.58
C LYS A 238 10.52 -0.38 -29.63
N ASP A 239 11.22 -1.00 -28.69
CA ASP A 239 10.61 -1.93 -27.76
C ASP A 239 9.78 -1.12 -26.76
N VAL A 240 8.65 -1.67 -26.37
CA VAL A 240 7.80 -1.11 -25.31
C VAL A 240 7.85 -2.14 -24.20
N GLY A 241 8.29 -1.74 -23.00
CA GLY A 241 8.46 -2.64 -21.86
C GLY A 241 9.65 -3.61 -21.97
N PHE A 242 9.69 -4.62 -21.08
CA PHE A 242 10.78 -5.60 -21.07
C PHE A 242 10.52 -6.74 -22.07
N ILE A 243 11.48 -6.93 -22.98
CA ILE A 243 11.54 -8.11 -23.84
C ILE A 243 12.50 -9.12 -23.20
N ASP A 244 12.01 -10.31 -22.88
CA ASP A 244 12.85 -11.33 -22.27
C ASP A 244 13.91 -11.80 -23.27
N PRO A 245 15.22 -11.65 -22.96
CA PRO A 245 16.29 -11.98 -23.91
C PRO A 245 16.39 -13.48 -24.20
N LYS A 246 15.82 -14.35 -23.34
CA LYS A 246 15.79 -15.80 -23.59
C LYS A 246 14.70 -16.19 -24.57
N THR A 247 13.52 -15.61 -24.44
CA THR A 247 12.35 -15.99 -25.26
C THR A 247 12.10 -15.07 -26.44
N GLY A 248 12.65 -13.85 -26.41
CA GLY A 248 12.37 -12.78 -27.37
C GLY A 248 10.94 -12.22 -27.25
N GLN A 249 10.24 -12.50 -26.14
CA GLN A 249 8.84 -12.11 -25.95
C GLN A 249 8.68 -10.98 -24.95
N TYR A 250 7.64 -10.16 -25.14
CA TYR A 250 7.21 -9.17 -24.16
C TYR A 250 6.79 -9.85 -22.86
N ARG A 251 7.37 -9.41 -21.74
CA ARG A 251 6.97 -9.88 -20.41
C ARG A 251 5.84 -9.01 -19.89
N ALA A 252 4.62 -9.54 -19.99
CA ALA A 252 3.44 -8.98 -19.38
C ALA A 252 3.27 -9.51 -17.94
N ILE A 253 2.86 -8.65 -17.01
CA ILE A 253 2.50 -9.02 -15.64
C ILE A 253 1.06 -8.57 -15.33
N PRO A 254 0.32 -9.30 -14.48
CA PRO A 254 -1.04 -8.95 -14.13
C PRO A 254 -1.10 -7.69 -13.27
N LEU A 255 -2.23 -6.99 -13.33
CA LEU A 255 -2.64 -6.12 -12.22
C LEU A 255 -2.84 -7.02 -11.00
N GLU A 256 -2.21 -6.72 -9.89
CA GLU A 256 -2.47 -7.35 -8.59
C GLU A 256 -2.74 -6.31 -7.51
N VAL A 257 -3.76 -6.55 -6.69
CA VAL A 257 -4.14 -5.66 -5.58
C VAL A 257 -4.58 -6.51 -4.40
N LEU A 258 -3.89 -6.35 -3.26
CA LEU A 258 -4.33 -6.92 -1.99
C LEU A 258 -5.22 -5.91 -1.26
N VAL A 259 -6.44 -6.32 -0.92
CA VAL A 259 -7.39 -5.53 -0.13
C VAL A 259 -7.18 -5.78 1.37
N GLU A 260 -7.39 -4.77 2.19
CA GLU A 260 -7.33 -4.91 3.65
C GLU A 260 -8.31 -5.99 4.14
N GLY A 261 -7.78 -6.97 4.89
CA GLY A 261 -8.57 -8.09 5.43
C GLY A 261 -8.64 -9.33 4.53
N ASP A 262 -8.24 -9.21 3.26
CA ASP A 262 -8.14 -10.36 2.37
C ASP A 262 -6.85 -11.17 2.62
N LYS A 263 -6.91 -12.47 2.31
CA LYS A 263 -5.79 -13.41 2.52
C LYS A 263 -4.77 -13.42 1.39
N GLN A 264 -5.19 -13.01 0.19
CA GLN A 264 -4.36 -13.04 -1.01
C GLN A 264 -4.81 -11.93 -1.97
N PRO A 265 -3.93 -11.46 -2.88
CA PRO A 265 -4.27 -10.44 -3.85
C PRO A 265 -5.34 -10.92 -4.83
N THR A 266 -6.12 -9.97 -5.33
CA THR A 266 -6.91 -10.15 -6.55
C THR A 266 -6.01 -9.86 -7.75
N TYR A 267 -6.13 -10.67 -8.82
CA TYR A 267 -5.30 -10.57 -10.02
C TYR A 267 -6.15 -10.29 -11.27
N GLY A 268 -5.63 -9.46 -12.17
CA GLY A 268 -6.14 -9.21 -13.51
C GLY A 268 -7.48 -8.50 -13.60
N ILE A 269 -7.91 -7.84 -12.53
CA ILE A 269 -9.15 -7.05 -12.48
C ILE A 269 -8.96 -5.86 -11.55
N THR A 270 -9.48 -4.70 -11.93
CA THR A 270 -9.48 -3.53 -11.04
C THR A 270 -10.48 -3.72 -9.91
N LEU A 271 -10.28 -3.03 -8.77
CA LEU A 271 -11.27 -3.05 -7.68
C LEU A 271 -12.62 -2.51 -8.15
N GLU A 272 -12.63 -1.56 -9.08
CA GLU A 272 -13.84 -1.02 -9.68
C GLU A 272 -14.62 -2.09 -10.45
N GLU A 273 -13.95 -2.79 -11.37
CA GLU A 273 -14.55 -3.88 -12.15
C GLU A 273 -15.00 -5.06 -11.26
N ALA A 274 -14.28 -5.32 -10.17
CA ALA A 274 -14.63 -6.33 -9.18
C ALA A 274 -15.81 -5.92 -8.27
N GLY A 275 -16.28 -4.68 -8.36
CA GLY A 275 -17.38 -4.16 -7.54
C GLY A 275 -16.97 -3.72 -6.13
N LEU A 276 -15.68 -3.55 -5.87
CA LEU A 276 -15.05 -3.26 -4.58
C LEU A 276 -14.72 -1.75 -4.42
N TYR A 277 -15.64 -0.87 -4.82
CA TYR A 277 -15.46 0.59 -4.85
C TYR A 277 -15.17 1.24 -3.49
N THR A 278 -15.46 0.54 -2.39
CA THR A 278 -15.31 1.06 -1.03
C THR A 278 -14.14 0.47 -0.26
N GLU A 279 -13.52 -0.57 -0.80
CA GLU A 279 -12.45 -1.29 -0.15
C GLU A 279 -11.12 -0.55 -0.31
N MET A 280 -10.27 -0.65 0.72
CA MET A 280 -8.95 -0.04 0.72
C MET A 280 -7.89 -1.09 0.38
N PRO A 281 -6.94 -0.79 -0.52
CA PRO A 281 -5.80 -1.66 -0.72
C PRO A 281 -4.87 -1.58 0.50
N VAL A 282 -4.19 -2.69 0.78
CA VAL A 282 -3.11 -2.76 1.80
C VAL A 282 -1.97 -1.79 1.45
N LEU A 283 -1.72 -1.57 0.16
CA LEU A 283 -0.78 -0.57 -0.33
C LEU A 283 -1.53 0.57 -1.07
N PRO A 284 -1.91 1.65 -0.37
CA PRO A 284 -2.61 2.78 -0.98
C PRO A 284 -1.69 3.86 -1.56
N PHE A 285 -2.21 4.68 -2.47
CA PHE A 285 -1.59 5.89 -3.00
C PHE A 285 -1.68 7.09 -2.03
N SER A 286 -1.48 6.86 -0.73
CA SER A 286 -1.53 7.91 0.29
C SER A 286 -0.15 8.48 0.65
N SER A 287 0.94 7.79 0.33
CA SER A 287 2.30 8.28 0.55
C SER A 287 2.85 8.98 -0.68
N TYR A 288 3.41 10.18 -0.47
CA TYR A 288 4.30 10.83 -1.43
C TYR A 288 5.48 9.90 -1.74
N GLY A 289 5.72 9.62 -3.02
CA GLY A 289 6.69 8.65 -3.50
C GLY A 289 6.22 7.18 -3.39
N ALA A 290 4.92 6.90 -3.44
CA ALA A 290 4.44 5.54 -3.67
C ALA A 290 4.86 5.04 -5.06
N LEU A 291 5.32 3.79 -5.15
CA LEU A 291 5.74 3.16 -6.40
C LEU A 291 4.58 2.32 -6.94
N ALA A 292 4.18 2.60 -8.17
CA ALA A 292 3.18 1.80 -8.86
C ALA A 292 3.61 1.44 -10.28
N MET A 293 3.22 0.25 -10.71
CA MET A 293 3.55 -0.24 -12.04
C MET A 293 2.65 0.41 -13.07
N ALA A 294 3.24 1.00 -14.11
CA ALA A 294 2.49 1.53 -15.23
C ALA A 294 2.01 0.38 -16.12
N ARG A 295 0.85 0.59 -16.76
CA ARG A 295 0.24 -0.37 -17.69
C ARG A 295 -0.49 0.36 -18.81
N PRO A 296 -0.70 -0.29 -19.97
CA PRO A 296 -1.63 0.20 -20.97
C PRO A 296 -3.04 0.33 -20.39
N GLU A 297 -3.75 1.41 -20.73
CA GLU A 297 -5.07 1.71 -20.19
C GLU A 297 -6.08 0.58 -20.48
N THR A 298 -6.06 0.06 -21.70
CA THR A 298 -6.98 -0.98 -22.18
C THR A 298 -6.58 -2.41 -21.79
N GLU A 299 -5.42 -2.60 -21.16
CA GLU A 299 -4.88 -3.93 -20.85
C GLU A 299 -4.48 -4.01 -19.37
N VAL A 300 -5.37 -4.55 -18.54
CA VAL A 300 -5.13 -4.74 -17.09
C VAL A 300 -3.94 -5.67 -16.80
N ASN A 301 -3.71 -6.66 -17.66
CA ASN A 301 -2.56 -7.58 -17.56
C ASN A 301 -1.38 -7.17 -18.46
N GLY A 302 -1.27 -5.87 -18.78
CA GLY A 302 -0.31 -5.37 -19.76
C GLY A 302 0.92 -4.69 -19.15
N ALA A 303 1.02 -4.63 -17.82
CA ALA A 303 2.18 -4.05 -17.15
C ALA A 303 3.47 -4.80 -17.53
N SER A 304 4.61 -4.11 -17.49
CA SER A 304 5.92 -4.73 -17.79
C SER A 304 7.04 -4.05 -17.01
N SER A 305 7.79 -3.12 -17.61
CA SER A 305 8.96 -2.49 -16.96
C SER A 305 8.74 -1.05 -16.52
N GLN A 306 7.76 -0.35 -17.07
CA GLN A 306 7.53 1.05 -16.73
C GLN A 306 6.85 1.15 -15.36
N PHE A 307 7.37 2.00 -14.48
CA PHE A 307 6.77 2.31 -13.19
C PHE A 307 6.81 3.81 -12.95
N PHE A 308 6.06 4.28 -11.96
CA PHE A 308 6.07 5.69 -11.59
C PHE A 308 6.09 5.90 -10.08
N PHE A 309 6.67 7.02 -9.67
CA PHE A 309 6.51 7.58 -8.35
C PHE A 309 5.30 8.51 -8.34
N PHE A 310 4.38 8.30 -7.40
CA PHE A 310 3.23 9.17 -7.19
C PHE A 310 3.60 10.37 -6.31
N LEU A 311 3.43 11.60 -6.80
CA LEU A 311 3.84 12.84 -6.12
C LEU A 311 2.71 13.57 -5.39
N PHE A 312 1.55 12.92 -5.24
CA PHE A 312 0.33 13.48 -4.64
C PHE A 312 -0.37 14.54 -5.49
N GLU A 313 -1.58 14.22 -5.91
CA GLU A 313 -2.52 15.14 -6.55
C GLU A 313 -3.79 15.27 -5.71
N ALA A 314 -4.20 16.51 -5.44
CA ALA A 314 -5.34 16.81 -4.58
C ALA A 314 -6.65 16.36 -5.22
N GLU A 315 -6.78 16.48 -6.54
CA GLU A 315 -7.98 16.05 -7.28
C GLU A 315 -8.14 14.53 -7.29
N LEU A 316 -7.03 13.80 -7.18
CA LEU A 316 -7.05 12.36 -7.06
C LEU A 316 -7.23 11.84 -5.65
N THR A 317 -7.12 12.70 -4.63
CA THR A 317 -7.18 12.28 -3.23
C THR A 317 -8.39 12.85 -2.47
N PRO A 318 -9.61 12.83 -3.05
CA PRO A 318 -10.77 13.39 -2.38
C PRO A 318 -11.08 12.61 -1.10
N ALA A 319 -11.31 13.34 -0.02
CA ALA A 319 -11.77 12.76 1.26
C ALA A 319 -10.86 11.66 1.84
N GLY A 320 -9.55 11.70 1.52
CA GLY A 320 -8.59 10.73 2.06
C GLY A 320 -8.58 9.37 1.36
N ARG A 321 -9.27 9.23 0.22
CA ARG A 321 -9.18 8.08 -0.69
C ARG A 321 -8.52 8.50 -1.98
N ASN A 322 -7.69 7.64 -2.58
CA ASN A 322 -7.09 7.93 -3.87
C ASN A 322 -7.88 7.28 -5.01
N LEU A 323 -8.20 8.02 -6.07
CA LEU A 323 -8.91 7.49 -7.23
C LEU A 323 -8.09 6.49 -8.06
N LEU A 324 -6.78 6.40 -7.82
CA LEU A 324 -5.89 5.40 -8.41
C LEU A 324 -5.86 4.09 -7.61
N ASP A 325 -6.32 4.10 -6.36
CA ASP A 325 -6.37 2.90 -5.53
C ASP A 325 -7.22 1.82 -6.24
N GLY A 326 -6.65 0.62 -6.37
CA GLY A 326 -7.30 -0.49 -7.06
C GLY A 326 -7.29 -0.44 -8.59
N ARG A 327 -6.71 0.60 -9.21
CA ARG A 327 -6.53 0.70 -10.67
C ARG A 327 -5.11 0.38 -11.15
N TYR A 328 -4.15 0.45 -10.22
CA TYR A 328 -2.73 0.16 -10.42
C TYR A 328 -2.20 -0.67 -9.26
N SER A 329 -1.17 -1.49 -9.52
CA SER A 329 -0.43 -2.21 -8.48
C SER A 329 0.59 -1.27 -7.85
N VAL A 330 0.25 -0.75 -6.66
CA VAL A 330 1.26 -0.18 -5.76
C VAL A 330 2.06 -1.35 -5.20
N PHE A 331 3.38 -1.28 -5.31
CA PHE A 331 4.27 -2.38 -4.91
C PHE A 331 5.40 -1.95 -3.98
N GLY A 332 5.44 -0.68 -3.57
CA GLY A 332 6.45 -0.19 -2.66
C GLY A 332 6.36 1.30 -2.38
N TYR A 333 7.29 1.77 -1.54
CA TYR A 333 7.38 3.19 -1.17
C TYR A 333 8.82 3.66 -1.08
N VAL A 334 9.04 4.94 -1.37
CA VAL A 334 10.28 5.64 -1.00
C VAL A 334 10.36 5.75 0.52
N THR A 335 11.47 5.29 1.09
CA THR A 335 11.73 5.29 2.54
C THR A 335 12.87 6.23 2.96
N LYS A 336 13.75 6.63 2.01
CA LYS A 336 14.74 7.70 2.19
C LYS A 336 14.88 8.54 0.92
N GLY A 337 15.24 9.82 1.10
CA GLY A 337 15.49 10.75 0.01
C GLY A 337 14.23 11.29 -0.66
N LYS A 338 13.05 11.28 0.00
CA LYS A 338 11.78 11.75 -0.60
C LYS A 338 11.89 13.14 -1.23
N GLU A 339 12.71 14.02 -0.66
CA GLU A 339 13.03 15.37 -1.16
C GLU A 339 13.75 15.40 -2.51
N VAL A 340 14.35 14.29 -2.96
CA VAL A 340 14.96 14.17 -4.29
C VAL A 340 13.87 14.13 -5.37
N LEU A 341 12.70 13.53 -5.07
CA LEU A 341 11.60 13.45 -6.03
C LEU A 341 11.12 14.84 -6.49
N GLU A 342 11.15 15.84 -5.61
CA GLU A 342 10.76 17.22 -5.94
C GLU A 342 11.70 17.90 -6.95
N LYS A 343 12.92 17.36 -7.11
CA LYS A 343 13.96 17.93 -7.98
C LYS A 343 14.02 17.27 -9.34
N ILE A 344 13.46 16.06 -9.48
CA ILE A 344 13.47 15.27 -10.71
C ILE A 344 12.59 15.94 -11.77
N LYS A 345 13.14 16.05 -12.97
CA LYS A 345 12.48 16.59 -14.16
C LYS A 345 12.56 15.59 -15.31
N GLN A 346 11.80 15.87 -16.36
CA GLN A 346 11.90 15.10 -17.59
C GLN A 346 13.35 15.10 -18.11
N GLY A 347 13.86 13.92 -18.46
CA GLY A 347 15.24 13.73 -18.94
C GLY A 347 16.29 13.52 -17.84
N ASP A 348 15.95 13.71 -16.56
CA ASP A 348 16.75 13.14 -15.46
C ASP A 348 16.78 11.62 -15.56
N LYS A 349 17.76 10.98 -14.91
CA LYS A 349 18.03 9.55 -15.11
C LYS A 349 18.10 8.79 -13.80
N ILE A 350 17.74 7.52 -13.85
CA ILE A 350 18.26 6.52 -12.92
C ILE A 350 19.67 6.20 -13.38
N GLU A 351 20.69 6.66 -12.67
CA GLU A 351 22.08 6.35 -12.98
C GLU A 351 22.38 4.87 -12.68
N SER A 352 21.85 4.36 -11.57
CA SER A 352 21.85 2.92 -11.28
C SER A 352 20.78 2.56 -10.25
N ALA A 353 20.26 1.35 -10.34
CA ALA A 353 19.42 0.75 -9.30
C ALA A 353 20.05 -0.55 -8.79
N LYS A 354 20.13 -0.73 -7.46
CA LYS A 354 20.74 -1.92 -6.84
C LYS A 354 19.92 -2.43 -5.69
N VAL A 355 19.62 -3.73 -5.69
CA VAL A 355 19.05 -4.43 -4.54
C VAL A 355 20.13 -4.49 -3.45
N ILE A 356 19.87 -3.85 -2.32
CA ILE A 356 20.82 -3.79 -1.20
C ILE A 356 20.44 -4.74 -0.05
N GLN A 357 19.18 -5.18 0.01
CA GLN A 357 18.67 -6.16 0.98
C GLN A 357 17.50 -6.95 0.38
N GLY A 358 17.32 -8.21 0.79
CA GLY A 358 16.13 -9.00 0.43
C GLY A 358 16.16 -9.63 -0.96
N ILE A 359 17.35 -9.77 -1.57
CA ILE A 359 17.49 -10.42 -2.89
C ILE A 359 17.20 -11.92 -2.80
N GLU A 360 17.45 -12.52 -1.65
CA GLU A 360 17.14 -13.91 -1.31
C GLU A 360 15.63 -14.22 -1.34
N ASN A 361 14.78 -13.19 -1.26
CA ASN A 361 13.33 -13.34 -1.37
C ASN A 361 12.86 -13.40 -2.84
N LEU A 362 13.73 -13.11 -3.81
CA LEU A 362 13.39 -13.20 -5.23
C LEU A 362 13.40 -14.68 -5.67
N VAL A 363 12.24 -15.16 -6.08
CA VAL A 363 12.07 -16.46 -6.71
C VAL A 363 12.08 -16.28 -8.22
N GLU A 364 13.07 -16.88 -8.88
CA GLU A 364 13.16 -16.89 -10.33
C GLU A 364 12.10 -17.81 -10.96
N PRO A 365 11.66 -17.54 -12.20
CA PRO A 365 10.68 -18.38 -12.88
C PRO A 365 11.14 -19.84 -12.98
N GLN A 366 10.25 -20.80 -12.70
CA GLN A 366 10.61 -22.22 -12.73
C GLN A 366 10.95 -22.75 -14.13
N ASN A 367 10.53 -22.03 -15.19
CA ASN A 367 10.70 -22.40 -16.60
C ASN A 367 11.36 -21.27 -17.41
N ALA A 368 12.44 -20.66 -16.89
CA ALA A 368 13.12 -19.51 -17.51
C ALA A 368 14.05 -19.86 -18.68
#